data_AF-A0AA40AVW9-F1
#
_entry.id   AF-A0AA40AVW9-F1
#
_cell.length_a   1.000
_cell.length_b   1.000
_cell.length_c   1.000
_cell.angle_alpha   90.00
_cell.angle_beta   90.00
_cell.angle_gamma   90.00
#
_symmetry.space_group_name_H-M   'P 1'
#
loop_
_entity.id
_entity.type
_entity.pdbx_description
1 polymer ?
#
loop_
_entity_poly.entity_id
_entity_poly.type
_entity_poly.pdbx_seq_one_letter_code
_entity_poly.pdbx_strand_id
1 'polypeptide(L)'
;MAPAAEAVDGPAAASPPSLAAVAARPRGGGALEPRHRPARRAKLPEALRFALVVVLSFSIAALGQAFLHQMTAGEVDSIARQPAPTTTEIAVLAGWRLLALALGWLGDFDAVDLAALALLSHGPAAHLTSAFYGIRALTAAAYLGLDVVSTFLPFLLLRQISGAHSAAPGVPNREIVVDRGIQVLTGLLSGLTYTVILFLASRAYLPTALVLYFDDIPTIIPAAEAGMFFVGSPLTQAATMLFGVAARSFIFTPTVTTPPTAQDQENAEFDPVRATLGETVAWNLWGFTSRTKVSISRTAVAMLFTGVGTYLQCALTINGVESYGAVVYASAWVMATLVTGLAMKYVATV
;
A
#
# COMPACT_ATOMS: atom_id res chain seq x y z
N MET A 1 -7.70 -60.39 -15.87
CA MET A 1 -7.81 -61.54 -16.81
C MET A 1 -8.73 -61.09 -17.93
N ALA A 2 -8.27 -61.08 -19.19
CA ALA A 2 -9.03 -60.70 -20.41
C ALA A 2 -9.70 -61.96 -21.03
N PRO A 3 -10.36 -61.96 -22.21
CA PRO A 3 -10.82 -60.89 -23.13
C PRO A 3 -12.35 -60.63 -22.92
N ALA A 4 -13.22 -60.14 -23.82
CA ALA A 4 -13.27 -59.77 -25.26
C ALA A 4 -14.21 -58.53 -25.42
N ALA A 5 -14.23 -57.70 -26.48
CA ALA A 5 -13.95 -57.78 -27.93
C ALA A 5 -15.11 -58.24 -28.84
N GLU A 6 -15.82 -57.26 -29.43
CA GLU A 6 -16.54 -57.42 -30.70
C GLU A 6 -16.44 -56.10 -31.49
N ALA A 7 -16.29 -56.18 -32.82
CA ALA A 7 -16.04 -55.05 -33.71
C ALA A 7 -16.96 -55.13 -34.93
N VAL A 8 -17.37 -53.97 -35.46
CA VAL A 8 -18.07 -53.86 -36.74
C VAL A 8 -17.51 -52.66 -37.52
N ASP A 9 -17.17 -52.91 -38.79
CA ASP A 9 -16.59 -51.95 -39.73
C ASP A 9 -17.57 -50.86 -40.22
N GLY A 10 -17.01 -49.80 -40.82
CA GLY A 10 -17.76 -48.75 -41.53
C GLY A 10 -18.24 -49.17 -42.94
N PRO A 11 -18.42 -48.25 -43.93
CA PRO A 11 -17.52 -47.11 -44.17
C PRO A 11 -18.14 -45.81 -44.76
N ALA A 12 -17.24 -44.83 -44.95
CA ALA A 12 -17.19 -43.83 -46.03
C ALA A 12 -18.21 -42.66 -46.12
N ALA A 13 -17.67 -41.51 -46.57
CA ALA A 13 -18.36 -40.23 -46.69
C ALA A 13 -18.59 -39.82 -48.15
N ALA A 14 -19.57 -38.95 -48.40
CA ALA A 14 -19.72 -38.19 -49.65
C ALA A 14 -20.48 -36.86 -49.43
N SER A 15 -20.06 -35.82 -50.15
CA SER A 15 -20.66 -34.48 -50.28
C SER A 15 -20.38 -33.97 -51.71
N PRO A 16 -20.98 -32.89 -52.24
CA PRO A 16 -22.22 -32.16 -51.91
C PRO A 16 -23.21 -32.21 -53.12
N PRO A 17 -24.16 -31.26 -53.32
CA PRO A 17 -23.82 -30.02 -54.05
C PRO A 17 -24.56 -28.74 -53.61
N SER A 18 -24.12 -27.60 -54.15
CA SER A 18 -24.72 -26.26 -53.99
C SER A 18 -25.71 -25.94 -55.11
N LEU A 19 -26.80 -25.23 -54.80
CA LEU A 19 -27.61 -24.46 -55.76
C LEU A 19 -28.13 -23.17 -55.11
N ALA A 20 -28.29 -22.12 -55.91
CA ALA A 20 -28.57 -20.76 -55.45
C ALA A 20 -29.80 -20.12 -56.15
N ALA A 21 -30.22 -18.98 -55.59
CA ALA A 21 -31.09 -17.94 -56.17
C ALA A 21 -32.63 -18.10 -56.08
N VAL A 22 -33.32 -16.98 -56.41
CA VAL A 22 -34.78 -16.68 -56.30
C VAL A 22 -35.22 -16.28 -54.86
N ALA A 23 -35.80 -15.11 -54.57
CA ALA A 23 -36.09 -13.88 -55.34
C ALA A 23 -36.10 -12.63 -54.42
N ALA A 24 -36.42 -11.44 -54.97
CA ALA A 24 -36.10 -10.14 -54.35
C ALA A 24 -37.30 -9.24 -53.96
N ARG A 25 -37.13 -8.51 -52.82
CA ARG A 25 -37.61 -7.14 -52.50
C ARG A 25 -39.14 -6.85 -52.47
N PRO A 26 -39.63 -5.87 -51.66
CA PRO A 26 -39.21 -4.45 -51.72
C PRO A 26 -38.97 -3.75 -50.36
N ARG A 27 -38.88 -2.41 -50.41
CA ARG A 27 -38.33 -1.51 -49.38
C ARG A 27 -39.40 -0.92 -48.45
N GLY A 28 -39.08 -0.85 -47.16
CA GLY A 28 -39.41 0.24 -46.24
C GLY A 28 -38.19 0.41 -45.32
N GLY A 29 -37.75 1.60 -44.89
CA GLY A 29 -38.47 2.86 -44.83
C GLY A 29 -38.44 3.41 -43.40
N GLY A 30 -37.27 3.40 -42.75
CA GLY A 30 -37.11 3.76 -41.33
C GLY A 30 -35.67 4.12 -41.00
N ALA A 31 -35.50 5.31 -40.43
CA ALA A 31 -34.30 5.97 -39.88
C ALA A 31 -32.94 5.23 -39.95
N LEU A 32 -31.97 5.87 -40.61
CA LEU A 32 -30.56 5.68 -40.31
C LEU A 32 -30.27 6.22 -38.90
N GLU A 33 -30.31 5.35 -37.89
CA GLU A 33 -29.89 5.72 -36.55
C GLU A 33 -28.39 6.09 -36.58
N PRO A 34 -28.00 7.30 -36.14
CA PRO A 34 -26.60 7.70 -36.18
C PRO A 34 -25.84 6.90 -35.12
N ARG A 35 -25.10 5.88 -35.57
CA ARG A 35 -24.09 5.17 -34.76
C ARG A 35 -23.24 6.20 -34.03
N HIS A 36 -23.55 6.41 -32.75
CA HIS A 36 -22.72 7.19 -31.85
C HIS A 36 -21.38 6.46 -31.72
N ARG A 37 -20.41 6.85 -32.56
CA ARG A 37 -19.01 6.57 -32.27
C ARG A 37 -18.76 7.20 -30.90
N PRO A 38 -18.42 6.44 -29.85
CA PRO A 38 -18.16 7.03 -28.55
C PRO A 38 -17.08 8.10 -28.74
N ALA A 39 -17.41 9.33 -28.36
CA ALA A 39 -16.52 10.47 -28.56
C ALA A 39 -15.15 10.08 -27.97
N ARG A 40 -14.10 10.13 -28.80
CA ARG A 40 -12.76 9.68 -28.46
C ARG A 40 -12.20 10.65 -27.42
N ARG A 41 -12.58 10.44 -26.14
CA ARG A 41 -12.19 11.27 -25.00
C ARG A 41 -10.69 11.54 -25.11
N ALA A 42 -10.33 12.81 -25.27
CA ALA A 42 -8.94 13.22 -25.32
C ALA A 42 -8.29 12.81 -24.00
N LYS A 43 -7.50 11.74 -24.02
CA LYS A 43 -6.74 11.30 -22.86
C LYS A 43 -5.58 12.28 -22.71
N LEU A 44 -5.58 13.02 -21.59
CA LEU A 44 -4.44 13.85 -21.20
C LEU A 44 -3.15 13.01 -21.26
N PRO A 45 -2.03 13.55 -21.81
CA PRO A 45 -0.75 12.87 -21.78
C PRO A 45 -0.37 12.45 -20.37
N GLU A 46 0.30 11.31 -20.24
CA GLU A 46 0.54 10.70 -18.93
C GLU A 46 1.40 11.58 -18.01
N ALA A 47 2.48 12.15 -18.55
CA ALA A 47 3.33 13.11 -17.84
C ALA A 47 2.56 14.34 -17.34
N LEU A 48 1.55 14.81 -18.10
CA LEU A 48 0.71 15.94 -17.69
C LEU A 48 -0.27 15.54 -16.57
N ARG A 49 -0.77 14.30 -16.57
CA ARG A 49 -1.57 13.76 -15.44
C ARG A 49 -0.72 13.64 -14.19
N PHE A 50 0.52 13.16 -14.29
CA PHE A 50 1.44 13.11 -13.15
C PHE A 50 1.80 14.50 -12.62
N ALA A 51 2.14 15.45 -13.49
CA ALA A 51 2.37 16.84 -13.08
C ALA A 51 1.16 17.45 -12.36
N LEU A 52 -0.05 17.17 -12.84
CA LEU A 52 -1.30 17.62 -12.20
C LEU A 52 -1.55 16.91 -10.85
N VAL A 53 -1.21 15.62 -10.71
CA VAL A 53 -1.22 14.90 -9.42
C VAL A 53 -0.30 15.59 -8.41
N VAL A 54 0.93 15.94 -8.81
CA VAL A 54 1.90 16.63 -7.95
C VAL A 54 1.36 18.00 -7.53
N VAL A 55 0.98 18.85 -8.49
CA VAL A 55 0.45 20.20 -8.19
C VAL A 55 -0.77 20.13 -7.27
N LEU A 56 -1.72 19.24 -7.55
CA LEU A 56 -2.92 19.10 -6.73
C LEU A 56 -2.60 18.54 -5.33
N SER A 57 -1.66 17.60 -5.22
CA SER A 57 -1.22 17.05 -3.93
C SER A 57 -0.59 18.11 -3.02
N PHE A 58 0.33 18.92 -3.54
CA PHE A 58 0.93 20.02 -2.80
C PHE A 58 -0.08 21.14 -2.51
N SER A 59 -1.01 21.42 -3.43
CA SER A 59 -2.06 22.43 -3.21
C SER A 59 -3.03 22.03 -2.09
N ILE A 60 -3.51 20.78 -2.08
CA ILE A 60 -4.39 20.27 -1.00
C ILE A 60 -3.63 20.27 0.33
N ALA A 61 -2.37 19.82 0.34
CA ALA A 61 -1.56 19.85 1.56
C ALA A 61 -1.39 21.27 2.09
N ALA A 62 -0.95 22.24 1.27
CA ALA A 62 -0.74 23.62 1.71
C ALA A 62 -2.04 24.31 2.20
N LEU A 63 -3.14 24.18 1.45
CA LEU A 63 -4.44 24.76 1.84
C LEU A 63 -5.00 24.10 3.10
N GLY A 64 -4.89 22.77 3.20
CA GLY A 64 -5.35 22.03 4.37
C GLY A 64 -4.51 22.32 5.62
N GLN A 65 -3.19 22.47 5.49
CA GLN A 65 -2.30 22.81 6.60
C GLN A 65 -2.64 24.20 7.14
N ALA A 66 -2.82 25.20 6.28
CA ALA A 66 -3.26 26.54 6.68
C ALA A 66 -4.65 26.54 7.34
N PHE A 67 -5.59 25.74 6.82
CA PHE A 67 -6.92 25.59 7.39
C PHE A 67 -6.91 24.91 8.77
N LEU A 68 -6.17 23.80 8.90
CA LEU A 68 -6.04 23.08 10.18
C LEU A 68 -5.31 23.93 11.22
N HIS A 69 -4.24 24.62 10.85
CA HIS A 69 -3.52 25.55 11.72
C HIS A 69 -4.44 26.61 12.31
N GLN A 70 -5.30 27.21 11.49
CA GLN A 70 -6.31 28.17 11.95
C GLN A 70 -7.39 27.54 12.85
N MET A 71 -7.80 26.29 12.58
CA MET A 71 -8.81 25.56 13.37
C MET A 71 -8.29 25.04 14.72
N THR A 72 -7.00 24.68 14.80
CA THR A 72 -6.35 24.15 16.01
C THR A 72 -5.63 25.23 16.80
N ALA A 73 -5.72 26.48 16.36
CA ALA A 73 -5.00 27.63 16.93
C ALA A 73 -3.48 27.42 17.02
N GLY A 74 -2.89 26.77 16.01
CA GLY A 74 -1.46 26.49 15.95
C GLY A 74 -0.96 25.48 16.99
N GLU A 75 -1.81 24.56 17.46
CA GLU A 75 -1.45 23.58 18.51
C GLU A 75 -0.13 22.83 18.22
N VAL A 76 0.12 22.48 16.95
CA VAL A 76 1.34 21.78 16.51
C VAL A 76 2.59 22.67 16.55
N ASP A 77 2.46 24.00 16.51
CA ASP A 77 3.59 24.94 16.57
C ASP A 77 4.31 24.87 17.92
N SER A 78 3.61 24.44 18.98
CA SER A 78 4.19 24.25 20.31
C SER A 78 5.29 23.19 20.37
N ILE A 79 5.30 22.27 19.41
CA ILE A 79 6.27 21.18 19.29
C ILE A 79 7.12 21.29 18.01
N ALA A 80 6.88 22.32 17.19
CA ALA A 80 7.57 22.51 15.92
C ALA A 80 9.05 22.82 16.16
N ARG A 81 9.92 22.20 15.36
CA ARG A 81 11.38 22.33 15.49
C ARG A 81 11.84 23.78 15.42
N GLN A 82 12.73 24.14 16.35
CA GLN A 82 13.36 25.46 16.42
C GLN A 82 14.88 25.35 16.25
N PRO A 83 15.54 26.21 15.44
CA PRO A 83 14.94 27.22 14.57
C PRO A 83 14.11 26.59 13.44
N ALA A 84 13.31 27.42 12.75
CA ALA A 84 12.45 26.98 11.66
C ALA A 84 13.24 26.22 10.57
N PRO A 85 12.65 25.19 9.92
CA PRO A 85 13.35 24.36 8.94
C PRO A 85 14.03 25.17 7.84
N THR A 86 15.28 24.82 7.55
CA THR A 86 16.06 25.43 6.48
C THR A 86 15.46 25.11 5.11
N THR A 87 15.76 25.92 4.09
CA THR A 87 15.34 25.66 2.70
C THR A 87 15.74 24.26 2.22
N THR A 88 16.88 23.75 2.67
CA THR A 88 17.35 22.38 2.37
C THR A 88 16.44 21.33 3.00
N GLU A 89 16.05 21.49 4.26
CA GLU A 89 15.18 20.54 4.97
C GLU A 89 13.74 20.56 4.39
N ILE A 90 13.24 21.75 4.03
CA ILE A 90 11.97 21.90 3.30
C ILE A 90 12.06 21.20 1.94
N ALA A 91 13.17 21.35 1.20
CA ALA A 91 13.40 20.68 -0.06
C ALA A 91 13.53 19.14 0.09
N VAL A 92 14.10 18.65 1.18
CA VAL A 92 14.15 17.21 1.51
C VAL A 92 12.76 16.67 1.80
N LEU A 93 11.95 17.35 2.62
CA LEU A 93 10.57 16.94 2.91
C LEU A 93 9.68 16.97 1.65
N ALA A 94 9.79 18.02 0.83
CA ALA A 94 9.08 18.12 -0.45
C ALA A 94 9.57 17.06 -1.45
N GLY A 95 10.89 16.81 -1.52
CA GLY A 95 11.49 15.78 -2.37
C GLY A 95 11.07 14.36 -1.98
N TRP A 96 10.98 14.08 -0.67
CA TRP A 96 10.47 12.83 -0.13
C TRP A 96 8.99 12.60 -0.51
N ARG A 97 8.16 13.64 -0.36
CA ARG A 97 6.76 13.60 -0.81
C ARG A 97 6.65 13.39 -2.32
N LEU A 98 7.49 14.07 -3.11
CA LEU A 98 7.54 13.89 -4.56
C LEU A 98 7.96 12.46 -4.94
N LEU A 99 8.92 11.87 -4.22
CA LEU A 99 9.33 10.48 -4.41
C LEU A 99 8.19 9.50 -4.10
N ALA A 100 7.38 9.75 -3.06
CA ALA A 100 6.19 8.97 -2.77
C ALA A 100 5.19 8.97 -3.94
N LEU A 101 4.90 10.16 -4.48
CA LEU A 101 3.99 10.33 -5.61
C LEU A 101 4.58 9.72 -6.90
N ALA A 102 5.88 9.89 -7.15
CA ALA A 102 6.56 9.34 -8.32
C ALA A 102 6.62 7.81 -8.30
N LEU A 103 6.98 7.21 -7.15
CA LEU A 103 6.92 5.76 -6.97
C LEU A 103 5.49 5.24 -7.13
N GLY A 104 4.51 5.97 -6.59
CA GLY A 104 3.10 5.65 -6.75
C GLY A 104 2.61 5.66 -8.20
N TRP A 105 3.09 6.62 -8.99
CA TRP A 105 2.74 6.72 -10.40
C TRP A 105 3.42 5.63 -11.23
N LEU A 106 4.75 5.53 -11.12
CA LEU A 106 5.60 4.65 -11.93
C LEU A 106 5.55 3.18 -11.51
N GLY A 107 5.27 2.89 -10.24
CA GLY A 107 5.16 1.53 -9.68
C GLY A 107 3.75 0.91 -9.80
N ASP A 108 2.88 1.53 -10.61
CA ASP A 108 1.49 1.13 -10.84
C ASP A 108 0.58 1.05 -9.58
N PHE A 109 0.93 1.79 -8.52
CA PHE A 109 0.11 1.87 -7.31
C PHE A 109 -1.13 2.75 -7.56
N ASP A 110 -2.24 2.39 -6.91
CA ASP A 110 -3.49 3.15 -6.97
C ASP A 110 -3.68 4.12 -5.80
N ALA A 111 -4.83 4.79 -5.73
CA ALA A 111 -5.12 5.72 -4.65
C ALA A 111 -5.10 5.04 -3.27
N VAL A 112 -5.63 3.81 -3.15
CA VAL A 112 -5.71 3.08 -1.87
C VAL A 112 -4.31 2.70 -1.38
N ASP A 113 -3.44 2.27 -2.31
CA ASP A 113 -2.03 2.04 -2.02
C ASP A 113 -1.34 3.28 -1.47
N LEU A 114 -1.56 4.45 -2.09
CA LEU A 114 -0.96 5.73 -1.70
C LEU A 114 -1.49 6.24 -0.36
N ALA A 115 -2.78 6.03 -0.07
CA ALA A 115 -3.36 6.31 1.23
C ALA A 115 -2.74 5.44 2.33
N ALA A 116 -2.62 4.12 2.08
CA ALA A 116 -1.98 3.20 3.01
C ALA A 116 -0.51 3.56 3.25
N LEU A 117 0.24 3.88 2.19
CA LEU A 117 1.65 4.27 2.29
C LEU A 117 1.83 5.61 3.01
N ALA A 118 0.98 6.61 2.76
CA ALA A 118 1.00 7.89 3.47
C ALA A 118 0.69 7.70 4.96
N LEU A 119 -0.30 6.87 5.29
CA LEU A 119 -0.68 6.53 6.66
C LEU A 119 0.45 5.80 7.41
N LEU A 120 1.16 4.87 6.75
CA LEU A 120 2.33 4.19 7.32
C LEU A 120 3.55 5.12 7.46
N SER A 121 3.73 6.07 6.53
CA SER A 121 4.84 7.02 6.51
C SER A 121 4.73 8.16 7.53
N HIS A 122 3.51 8.60 7.87
CA HIS A 122 3.27 9.78 8.73
C HIS A 122 2.60 9.40 10.07
N GLY A 123 1.92 8.25 10.10
CA GLY A 123 1.22 7.72 11.26
C GLY A 123 2.06 7.56 12.52
N PRO A 124 3.30 7.03 12.45
CA PRO A 124 4.19 6.96 13.59
C PRO A 124 4.49 8.32 14.23
N ALA A 125 4.71 9.37 13.41
CA ALA A 125 4.93 10.72 13.92
C ALA A 125 3.65 11.33 14.52
N ALA A 126 2.48 11.07 13.92
CA ALA A 126 1.18 11.44 14.50
C ALA A 126 0.89 10.70 15.83
N HIS A 127 1.37 9.46 15.98
CA HIS A 127 1.31 8.74 17.24
C HIS A 127 2.29 9.33 18.28
N LEU A 128 3.53 9.59 17.89
CA LEU A 128 4.54 10.21 18.76
C LEU A 128 4.03 11.53 19.36
N THR A 129 3.53 12.42 18.50
CA THR A 129 3.05 13.74 18.89
C THR A 129 1.81 13.68 19.79
N SER A 130 0.87 12.77 19.50
CA SER A 130 -0.35 12.64 20.32
C SER A 130 -0.19 11.86 21.62
N ALA A 131 0.73 10.89 21.68
CA ALA A 131 0.94 10.10 22.90
C ALA A 131 1.93 10.78 23.86
N PHE A 132 3.03 11.34 23.36
CA PHE A 132 4.15 11.78 24.20
C PHE A 132 4.29 13.31 24.30
N TYR A 133 3.88 14.05 23.28
CA TYR A 133 3.97 15.52 23.25
C TYR A 133 2.69 16.26 23.66
N GLY A 134 1.65 15.54 24.10
CA GLY A 134 0.42 16.16 24.62
C GLY A 134 -0.49 16.82 23.57
N ILE A 135 -0.15 16.73 22.28
CA ILE A 135 -1.03 17.18 21.19
C ILE A 135 -2.32 16.36 21.22
N ARG A 136 -3.48 17.02 21.12
CA ARG A 136 -4.79 16.36 21.11
C ARG A 136 -4.82 15.33 19.99
N ALA A 137 -5.22 14.10 20.32
CA ALA A 137 -5.30 13.00 19.36
C ALA A 137 -6.18 13.34 18.13
N LEU A 138 -7.21 14.17 18.29
CA LEU A 138 -8.02 14.69 17.18
C LEU A 138 -7.23 15.61 16.25
N THR A 139 -6.38 16.48 16.80
CA THR A 139 -5.48 17.36 16.04
C THR A 139 -4.47 16.54 15.26
N ALA A 140 -3.74 15.64 15.92
CA ALA A 140 -2.79 14.74 15.24
C ALA A 140 -3.47 13.89 14.16
N ALA A 141 -4.67 13.35 14.41
CA ALA A 141 -5.45 12.60 13.44
C ALA A 141 -5.95 13.46 12.27
N ALA A 142 -6.23 14.76 12.47
CA ALA A 142 -6.64 15.68 11.41
C ALA A 142 -5.47 15.99 10.45
N TYR A 143 -4.26 16.25 10.99
CA TYR A 143 -3.05 16.45 10.18
C TYR A 143 -2.66 15.17 9.43
N LEU A 144 -2.68 14.00 10.10
CA LEU A 144 -2.47 12.71 9.45
C LEU A 144 -3.53 12.42 8.36
N GLY A 145 -4.80 12.72 8.64
CA GLY A 145 -5.89 12.59 7.69
C GLY A 145 -5.70 13.49 6.47
N LEU A 146 -5.19 14.71 6.67
CA LEU A 146 -4.81 15.60 5.57
C LEU A 146 -3.65 15.04 4.73
N ASP A 147 -2.60 14.49 5.35
CA ASP A 147 -1.51 13.85 4.60
C ASP A 147 -2.00 12.67 3.75
N VAL A 148 -2.91 11.86 4.28
CA VAL A 148 -3.57 10.78 3.55
C VAL A 148 -4.48 11.32 2.44
N VAL A 149 -5.35 12.30 2.70
CA VAL A 149 -6.27 12.86 1.69
C VAL A 149 -5.51 13.57 0.57
N SER A 150 -4.43 14.28 0.90
CA SER A 150 -3.63 15.03 -0.07
C SER A 150 -2.76 14.14 -0.96
N THR A 151 -2.51 12.87 -0.62
CA THR A 151 -1.95 11.87 -1.56
C THR A 151 -3.05 11.07 -2.28
N PHE A 152 -4.11 10.68 -1.56
CA PHE A 152 -5.22 9.88 -2.06
C PHE A 152 -6.04 10.57 -3.14
N LEU A 153 -6.53 11.79 -2.87
CA LEU A 153 -7.52 12.47 -3.71
C LEU A 153 -6.97 12.82 -5.11
N PRO A 154 -5.73 13.32 -5.30
CA PRO A 154 -5.17 13.52 -6.63
C PRO A 154 -5.08 12.23 -7.43
N PHE A 155 -4.66 11.13 -6.80
CA PHE A 155 -4.61 9.82 -7.44
C PHE A 155 -6.00 9.31 -7.80
N LEU A 156 -7.00 9.44 -6.93
CA LEU A 156 -8.38 9.02 -7.21
C LEU A 156 -9.01 9.78 -8.39
N LEU A 157 -8.72 11.07 -8.52
CA LEU A 157 -9.22 11.92 -9.61
C LEU A 157 -8.52 11.66 -10.95
N LEU A 158 -7.22 11.31 -10.92
CA LEU A 158 -6.37 11.26 -12.12
C LEU A 158 -5.89 9.85 -12.50
N ARG A 159 -6.17 8.83 -11.68
CA ARG A 159 -5.86 7.40 -11.89
C ARG A 159 -7.07 6.56 -11.46
N GLN A 160 -7.32 5.46 -12.16
CA GLN A 160 -8.36 4.51 -11.75
C GLN A 160 -7.85 3.61 -10.60
N ILE A 161 -8.74 3.21 -9.71
CA ILE A 161 -8.44 2.18 -8.68
C ILE A 161 -8.06 0.88 -9.39
N SER A 162 -7.06 0.16 -8.87
CA SER A 162 -6.60 -1.10 -9.48
C SER A 162 -7.67 -2.18 -9.46
N GLY A 163 -7.54 -3.18 -10.34
CA GLY A 163 -8.38 -4.38 -10.30
C GLY A 163 -8.32 -5.11 -8.95
N ALA A 164 -7.16 -5.05 -8.28
CA ALA A 164 -6.94 -5.67 -6.98
C ALA A 164 -7.82 -5.04 -5.88
N HIS A 165 -7.78 -3.71 -5.72
CA HIS A 165 -8.60 -3.02 -4.71
C HIS A 165 -10.07 -2.86 -5.10
N SER A 166 -10.38 -2.76 -6.40
CA SER A 166 -11.78 -2.71 -6.86
C SER A 166 -12.45 -4.07 -6.94
N ALA A 167 -11.73 -5.17 -6.67
CA ALA A 167 -12.16 -6.55 -6.86
C ALA A 167 -12.84 -6.75 -8.23
N ALA A 168 -12.15 -6.35 -9.30
CA ALA A 168 -12.68 -6.42 -10.66
C ALA A 168 -12.94 -7.87 -11.11
N PRO A 169 -13.92 -8.11 -12.01
CA PRO A 169 -14.12 -9.44 -12.60
C PRO A 169 -12.86 -9.93 -13.32
N GLY A 170 -12.51 -11.21 -13.13
CA GLY A 170 -11.33 -11.84 -13.74
C GLY A 170 -10.02 -11.69 -12.95
N VAL A 171 -10.02 -10.97 -11.82
CA VAL A 171 -8.87 -10.91 -10.91
C VAL A 171 -8.72 -12.24 -10.15
N PRO A 172 -7.50 -12.83 -10.05
CA PRO A 172 -7.25 -14.01 -9.24
C PRO A 172 -7.65 -13.84 -7.77
N ASN A 173 -8.13 -14.91 -7.14
CA ASN A 173 -8.48 -14.95 -5.71
C ASN A 173 -9.46 -13.84 -5.27
N ARG A 174 -10.36 -13.41 -6.18
CA ARG A 174 -11.29 -12.29 -5.96
C ARG A 174 -12.18 -12.51 -4.74
N GLU A 175 -12.62 -13.74 -4.53
CA GLU A 175 -13.38 -14.17 -3.36
C GLU A 175 -12.66 -13.89 -2.04
N ILE A 176 -11.34 -14.11 -1.97
CA ILE A 176 -10.50 -13.80 -0.79
C ILE A 176 -10.47 -12.30 -0.51
N VAL A 177 -10.46 -11.47 -1.56
CA VAL A 177 -10.45 -10.00 -1.42
C VAL A 177 -11.83 -9.45 -1.05
N VAL A 178 -12.91 -9.99 -1.61
CA VAL A 178 -14.29 -9.53 -1.36
C VAL A 178 -14.84 -10.01 -0.02
N ASP A 179 -14.38 -11.15 0.49
CA ASP A 179 -14.89 -11.72 1.74
C ASP A 179 -14.60 -10.84 2.96
N ARG A 180 -15.66 -10.39 3.63
CA ARG A 180 -15.56 -9.51 4.80
C ARG A 180 -14.95 -10.20 6.02
N GLY A 181 -15.12 -11.51 6.17
CA GLY A 181 -14.54 -12.29 7.26
C GLY A 181 -13.03 -12.35 7.13
N ILE A 182 -12.53 -12.71 5.95
CA ILE A 182 -11.10 -12.69 5.62
C ILE A 182 -10.55 -11.26 5.75
N GLN A 183 -11.30 -10.23 5.34
CA GLN A 183 -10.88 -8.84 5.53
C GLN A 183 -10.69 -8.46 7.01
N VAL A 184 -11.66 -8.80 7.87
CA VAL A 184 -11.58 -8.53 9.32
C VAL A 184 -10.46 -9.35 9.96
N LEU A 185 -10.35 -10.65 9.66
CA LEU A 185 -9.35 -11.55 10.26
C LEU A 185 -7.92 -11.16 9.88
N THR A 186 -7.64 -10.89 8.60
CA THR A 186 -6.30 -10.49 8.16
C THR A 186 -5.95 -9.05 8.58
N GLY A 187 -6.95 -8.16 8.64
CA GLY A 187 -6.78 -6.83 9.24
C GLY A 187 -6.47 -6.89 10.74
N LEU A 188 -7.19 -7.73 11.49
CA LEU A 188 -6.97 -7.96 12.93
C LEU A 188 -5.61 -8.60 13.20
N LEU A 189 -5.22 -9.64 12.44
CA LEU A 189 -3.90 -10.26 12.53
C LEU A 189 -2.79 -9.21 12.33
N SER A 190 -2.94 -8.37 11.31
CA SER A 190 -1.99 -7.29 11.02
C SER A 190 -1.94 -6.24 12.15
N GLY A 191 -3.10 -5.80 12.65
CA GLY A 191 -3.18 -4.82 13.75
C GLY A 191 -2.65 -5.34 15.09
N LEU A 192 -2.94 -6.60 15.43
CA LEU A 192 -2.36 -7.29 16.58
C LEU A 192 -0.84 -7.45 16.44
N THR A 193 -0.33 -7.70 15.22
CA THR A 193 1.11 -7.75 14.96
C THR A 193 1.78 -6.41 15.29
N TYR A 194 1.18 -5.28 14.84
CA TYR A 194 1.66 -3.94 15.22
C TYR A 194 1.62 -3.72 16.73
N THR A 195 0.51 -4.05 17.40
CA THR A 195 0.39 -3.93 18.86
C THR A 195 1.47 -4.74 19.59
N VAL A 196 1.69 -6.01 19.22
CA VAL A 196 2.68 -6.87 19.89
C VAL A 196 4.10 -6.34 19.70
N ILE A 197 4.48 -5.93 18.48
CA ILE A 197 5.84 -5.40 18.24
C ILE A 197 6.06 -4.06 18.95
N LEU A 198 5.08 -3.17 18.99
CA LEU A 198 5.18 -1.90 19.72
C LEU A 198 5.18 -2.10 21.24
N PHE A 199 4.41 -3.06 21.76
CA PHE A 199 4.48 -3.46 23.16
C PHE A 199 5.88 -4.00 23.52
N LEU A 200 6.45 -4.89 22.68
CA LEU A 200 7.81 -5.41 22.88
C LEU A 200 8.87 -4.29 22.81
N ALA A 201 8.77 -3.36 21.85
CA ALA A 201 9.65 -2.19 21.79
C ALA A 201 9.54 -1.32 23.04
N SER A 202 8.32 -1.10 23.54
CA SER A 202 8.02 -0.37 24.78
C SER A 202 8.60 -1.05 26.03
N ARG A 203 8.74 -2.38 26.02
CA ARG A 203 9.40 -3.14 27.10
C ARG A 203 10.91 -3.28 26.95
N ALA A 204 11.44 -3.19 25.72
CA ALA A 204 12.84 -3.46 25.43
C ALA A 204 13.75 -2.21 25.45
N TYR A 205 13.35 -1.12 24.77
CA TYR A 205 14.24 0.03 24.58
C TYR A 205 13.54 1.39 24.44
N LEU A 206 12.26 1.43 24.06
CA LEU A 206 11.62 2.68 23.63
C LEU A 206 11.54 3.74 24.75
N PRO A 207 11.18 3.43 26.02
CA PRO A 207 11.20 4.43 27.10
C PRO A 207 12.60 5.01 27.34
N THR A 208 13.63 4.18 27.33
CA THR A 208 15.03 4.60 27.48
C THR A 208 15.48 5.48 26.32
N ALA A 209 15.11 5.11 25.08
CA ALA A 209 15.42 5.90 23.90
C ALA A 209 14.70 7.26 23.88
N LEU A 210 13.46 7.34 24.36
CA LEU A 210 12.75 8.60 24.52
C LEU A 210 13.46 9.51 25.53
N VAL A 211 13.85 8.99 26.71
CA VAL A 211 14.54 9.81 27.73
C VAL A 211 15.93 10.29 27.28
N LEU A 212 16.65 9.49 26.47
CA LEU A 212 18.03 9.80 26.10
C LEU A 212 18.18 10.65 24.82
N TYR A 213 17.18 10.70 23.95
CA TYR A 213 17.33 11.26 22.59
C TYR A 213 16.16 12.16 22.14
N PHE A 214 15.22 12.49 23.04
CA PHE A 214 14.09 13.39 22.80
C PHE A 214 14.07 14.44 23.92
N ASP A 215 14.79 15.54 23.70
CA ASP A 215 14.78 16.69 24.60
C ASP A 215 13.37 17.28 24.73
N ASP A 216 13.08 17.86 25.89
CA ASP A 216 11.80 18.48 26.26
C ASP A 216 10.55 17.58 26.05
N ILE A 217 10.70 16.26 26.00
CA ILE A 217 9.57 15.33 25.86
C ILE A 217 8.63 15.41 27.10
N PRO A 218 7.36 15.82 26.95
CA PRO A 218 6.48 16.09 28.10
C PRO A 218 6.13 14.87 28.96
N THR A 219 6.06 13.67 28.36
CA THR A 219 5.78 12.43 29.09
C THR A 219 6.31 11.20 28.35
N ILE A 220 6.69 10.18 29.12
CA ILE A 220 7.03 8.82 28.63
C ILE A 220 6.04 7.74 29.10
N ILE A 221 5.02 8.12 29.90
CA ILE A 221 4.09 7.20 30.57
C ILE A 221 3.45 6.20 29.58
N PRO A 222 2.99 6.59 28.38
CA PRO A 222 2.38 5.63 27.43
C PRO A 222 3.30 4.49 26.98
N ALA A 223 4.63 4.68 27.00
CA ALA A 223 5.60 3.63 26.71
C ALA A 223 5.99 2.86 27.99
N ALA A 224 6.23 3.57 29.10
CA ALA A 224 6.64 2.94 30.37
C ALA A 224 5.56 2.02 30.95
N GLU A 225 4.28 2.42 30.85
CA GLU A 225 3.12 1.68 31.38
C GLU A 225 2.38 0.87 30.31
N ALA A 226 2.96 0.72 29.10
CA ALA A 226 2.33 0.01 27.98
C ALA A 226 1.86 -1.40 28.37
N GLY A 227 0.55 -1.63 28.34
CA GLY A 227 -0.06 -2.95 28.50
C GLY A 227 -0.19 -3.68 27.15
N MET A 228 -0.25 -5.01 27.17
CA MET A 228 -0.25 -5.82 25.94
C MET A 228 -1.49 -5.59 25.05
N PHE A 229 -2.64 -5.27 25.65
CA PHE A 229 -3.89 -4.94 24.94
C PHE A 229 -4.19 -3.42 24.91
N PHE A 230 -3.36 -2.62 25.58
CA PHE A 230 -3.50 -1.17 25.71
C PHE A 230 -2.09 -0.56 25.76
N VAL A 231 -1.49 -0.30 24.60
CA VAL A 231 -0.19 0.38 24.49
C VAL A 231 -0.40 1.86 24.86
N GLY A 232 -0.40 2.13 26.16
CA GLY A 232 -0.74 3.43 26.77
C GLY A 232 -2.24 3.74 26.78
N SER A 233 -2.96 3.61 25.65
CA SER A 233 -4.37 4.02 25.57
C SER A 233 -5.23 3.23 24.56
N PRO A 234 -6.57 3.24 24.70
CA PRO A 234 -7.48 2.72 23.67
C PRO A 234 -7.35 3.43 22.31
N LEU A 235 -6.98 4.71 22.29
CA LEU A 235 -6.74 5.46 21.05
C LEU A 235 -5.48 4.98 20.33
N THR A 236 -4.41 4.69 21.07
CA THR A 236 -3.22 4.02 20.52
C THR A 236 -3.60 2.68 19.89
N GLN A 237 -4.42 1.88 20.58
CA GLN A 237 -4.85 0.58 20.09
C GLN A 237 -5.75 0.68 18.84
N ALA A 238 -6.54 1.75 18.70
CA ALA A 238 -7.25 2.05 17.46
C ALA A 238 -6.28 2.45 16.32
N ALA A 239 -5.24 3.23 16.63
CA ALA A 239 -4.21 3.61 15.66
C ALA A 239 -3.38 2.42 15.17
N THR A 240 -2.94 1.50 16.04
CA THR A 240 -2.20 0.30 15.63
C THR A 240 -3.06 -0.64 14.78
N MET A 241 -4.36 -0.74 15.05
CA MET A 241 -5.30 -1.45 14.18
C MET A 241 -5.44 -0.78 12.80
N LEU A 242 -5.49 0.55 12.75
CA LEU A 242 -5.55 1.30 11.50
C LEU A 242 -4.25 1.12 10.66
N PHE A 243 -3.08 1.13 11.29
CA PHE A 243 -1.81 0.80 10.61
C PHE A 243 -1.76 -0.65 10.12
N GLY A 244 -2.30 -1.59 10.93
CA GLY A 244 -2.48 -2.97 10.52
C GLY A 244 -3.35 -3.11 9.26
N VAL A 245 -4.50 -2.44 9.22
CA VAL A 245 -5.40 -2.43 8.05
C VAL A 245 -4.71 -1.80 6.83
N ALA A 246 -3.94 -0.73 7.01
CA ALA A 246 -3.17 -0.08 5.94
C ALA A 246 -2.10 -1.01 5.36
N ALA A 247 -1.22 -1.57 6.20
CA ALA A 247 -0.19 -2.52 5.78
C ALA A 247 -0.79 -3.77 5.12
N ARG A 248 -1.93 -4.25 5.64
CA ARG A 248 -2.67 -5.36 5.05
C ARG A 248 -3.23 -5.00 3.67
N SER A 249 -3.81 -3.81 3.47
CA SER A 249 -4.25 -3.39 2.13
C SER A 249 -3.07 -3.30 1.15
N PHE A 250 -1.98 -2.66 1.57
CA PHE A 250 -0.82 -2.39 0.70
C PHE A 250 0.02 -3.63 0.34
N ILE A 251 0.05 -4.64 1.22
CA ILE A 251 0.87 -5.85 1.05
C ILE A 251 0.02 -7.06 0.64
N PHE A 252 -1.04 -7.39 1.39
CA PHE A 252 -1.79 -8.63 1.20
C PHE A 252 -2.64 -8.60 -0.08
N THR A 253 -3.42 -7.53 -0.30
CA THR A 253 -4.32 -7.41 -1.45
C THR A 253 -3.60 -7.58 -2.80
N PRO A 254 -2.50 -6.88 -3.12
CA PRO A 254 -1.77 -7.12 -4.36
C PRO A 254 -1.08 -8.50 -4.39
N THR A 255 -0.63 -9.04 -3.25
CA THR A 255 0.01 -10.37 -3.19
C THR A 255 -0.97 -11.48 -3.60
N VAL A 256 -2.18 -11.51 -3.03
CA VAL A 256 -3.16 -12.58 -3.34
C VAL A 256 -3.76 -12.45 -4.74
N THR A 257 -3.88 -11.23 -5.26
CA THR A 257 -4.47 -10.97 -6.59
C THR A 257 -3.47 -11.10 -7.74
N THR A 258 -2.17 -11.24 -7.46
CA THR A 258 -1.16 -11.43 -8.50
C THR A 258 -1.32 -12.80 -9.18
N PRO A 259 -1.54 -12.87 -10.51
CA PRO A 259 -1.61 -14.13 -11.24
C PRO A 259 -0.23 -14.80 -11.33
N PRO A 260 -0.18 -16.13 -11.50
CA PRO A 260 1.04 -16.80 -11.96
C PRO A 260 1.46 -16.26 -13.33
N THR A 261 2.77 -16.11 -13.55
CA THR A 261 3.33 -15.67 -14.84
C THR A 261 4.09 -16.80 -15.54
N ALA A 262 4.49 -16.61 -16.81
CA ALA A 262 5.36 -17.55 -17.51
C ALA A 262 6.69 -17.79 -16.75
N GLN A 263 7.24 -16.74 -16.12
CA GLN A 263 8.42 -16.85 -15.26
C GLN A 263 8.21 -17.79 -14.06
N ASP A 264 6.98 -17.91 -13.56
CA ASP A 264 6.67 -18.84 -12.47
C ASP A 264 6.64 -20.29 -12.95
N GLN A 265 6.35 -20.53 -14.24
CA GLN A 265 6.44 -21.85 -14.87
C GLN A 265 7.91 -22.21 -15.13
N GLU A 266 8.69 -21.31 -15.72
CA GLU A 266 10.15 -21.46 -15.90
C GLU A 266 10.86 -21.75 -14.56
N ASN A 267 10.50 -21.03 -13.49
CA ASN A 267 11.07 -21.24 -12.16
C ASN A 267 10.66 -22.58 -11.51
N ALA A 268 9.52 -23.17 -11.92
CA ALA A 268 9.05 -24.47 -11.47
C ALA A 268 9.64 -25.64 -12.29
N GLU A 269 10.08 -25.38 -13.52
CA GLU A 269 10.80 -26.34 -14.39
C GLU A 269 12.31 -26.38 -14.12
N PHE A 270 12.82 -25.58 -13.19
CA PHE A 270 14.23 -25.52 -12.81
C PHE A 270 14.74 -26.87 -12.27
N ASP A 271 15.68 -27.49 -13.00
CA ASP A 271 16.36 -28.74 -12.60
C ASP A 271 17.71 -28.44 -11.91
N PRO A 272 17.81 -28.55 -10.57
CA PRO A 272 19.04 -28.28 -9.83
C PRO A 272 20.18 -29.28 -10.10
N VAL A 273 19.90 -30.42 -10.76
CA VAL A 273 20.92 -31.43 -11.12
C VAL A 273 21.61 -31.08 -12.44
N ARG A 274 20.92 -30.35 -13.32
CA ARG A 274 21.43 -29.94 -14.64
C ARG A 274 21.82 -28.46 -14.74
N ALA A 275 21.34 -27.63 -13.82
CA ALA A 275 21.68 -26.22 -13.76
C ALA A 275 23.18 -25.98 -13.54
N THR A 276 23.70 -24.93 -14.17
CA THR A 276 25.04 -24.41 -13.87
C THR A 276 25.08 -23.78 -12.47
N LEU A 277 26.29 -23.56 -11.94
CA LEU A 277 26.47 -22.84 -10.68
C LEU A 277 25.87 -21.42 -10.72
N GLY A 278 25.95 -20.73 -11.86
CA GLY A 278 25.39 -19.39 -12.02
C GLY A 278 23.86 -19.38 -11.95
N GLU A 279 23.21 -20.30 -12.66
CA GLU A 279 21.75 -20.47 -12.63
C GLU A 279 21.27 -20.91 -11.24
N THR A 280 22.00 -21.81 -10.58
CA THR A 280 21.69 -22.25 -9.20
C THR A 280 21.80 -21.12 -8.18
N VAL A 281 22.81 -20.24 -8.32
CA VAL A 281 22.95 -19.06 -7.47
C VAL A 281 21.84 -18.04 -7.76
N ALA A 282 21.53 -17.77 -9.02
CA ALA A 282 20.45 -16.86 -9.42
C ALA A 282 19.07 -17.34 -8.93
N TRP A 283 18.79 -18.65 -9.05
CA TRP A 283 17.55 -19.27 -8.56
C TRP A 283 17.43 -19.19 -7.03
N ASN A 284 18.50 -19.49 -6.29
CA ASN A 284 18.50 -19.36 -4.82
C ASN A 284 18.32 -17.90 -4.34
N LEU A 285 18.82 -16.91 -5.10
CA LEU A 285 18.66 -15.50 -4.77
C LEU A 285 17.27 -14.95 -5.15
N TRP A 286 16.73 -15.28 -6.32
CA TRP A 286 15.54 -14.61 -6.87
C TRP A 286 14.59 -15.50 -7.70
N GLY A 287 14.70 -16.83 -7.59
CA GLY A 287 13.80 -17.83 -8.20
C GLY A 287 12.37 -17.85 -7.65
N PHE A 288 12.01 -16.89 -6.79
CA PHE A 288 10.67 -16.75 -6.21
C PHE A 288 9.56 -16.58 -7.25
N THR A 289 8.36 -17.02 -6.89
CA THR A 289 7.12 -16.79 -7.66
C THR A 289 6.77 -15.30 -7.70
N SER A 290 5.99 -14.90 -8.70
CA SER A 290 5.58 -13.50 -8.95
C SER A 290 4.79 -12.94 -7.75
N ARG A 291 3.90 -13.74 -7.14
CA ARG A 291 3.25 -13.39 -5.86
C ARG A 291 4.25 -13.09 -4.75
N THR A 292 5.27 -13.93 -4.59
CA THR A 292 6.30 -13.75 -3.57
C THR A 292 7.15 -12.51 -3.84
N LYS A 293 7.49 -12.24 -5.10
CA LYS A 293 8.21 -11.02 -5.53
C LYS A 293 7.39 -9.75 -5.23
N VAL A 294 6.09 -9.76 -5.51
CA VAL A 294 5.17 -8.67 -5.14
C VAL A 294 5.11 -8.49 -3.63
N SER A 295 4.97 -9.58 -2.86
CA SER A 295 4.95 -9.53 -1.38
C SER A 295 6.24 -8.93 -0.80
N ILE A 296 7.41 -9.36 -1.28
CA ILE A 296 8.71 -8.81 -0.87
C ILE A 296 8.82 -7.33 -1.26
N SER A 297 8.49 -6.98 -2.50
CA SER A 297 8.56 -5.60 -3.00
C SER A 297 7.64 -4.65 -2.23
N ARG A 298 6.37 -5.03 -1.99
CA ARG A 298 5.43 -4.24 -1.20
C ARG A 298 5.85 -4.14 0.27
N THR A 299 6.37 -5.21 0.86
CA THR A 299 6.91 -5.16 2.24
C THR A 299 8.12 -4.22 2.33
N ALA A 300 9.06 -4.30 1.39
CA ALA A 300 10.24 -3.44 1.34
C ALA A 300 9.88 -1.95 1.13
N VAL A 301 8.94 -1.65 0.23
CA VAL A 301 8.43 -0.29 0.04
C VAL A 301 7.73 0.22 1.29
N ALA A 302 6.87 -0.59 1.92
CA ALA A 302 6.23 -0.21 3.18
C ALA A 302 7.27 0.09 4.28
N MET A 303 8.25 -0.80 4.48
CA MET A 303 9.33 -0.59 5.46
C MET A 303 10.14 0.69 5.18
N LEU A 304 10.50 0.93 3.92
CA LEU A 304 11.23 2.13 3.51
C LEU A 304 10.44 3.41 3.84
N PHE A 305 9.14 3.43 3.51
CA PHE A 305 8.30 4.59 3.74
C PHE A 305 7.92 4.81 5.20
N THR A 306 7.61 3.74 5.94
CA THR A 306 7.47 3.79 7.40
C THR A 306 8.75 4.34 8.04
N GLY A 307 9.92 3.77 7.71
CA GLY A 307 11.19 4.12 8.34
C GLY A 307 11.66 5.54 8.03
N VAL A 308 11.85 5.86 6.75
CA VAL A 308 12.36 7.17 6.33
C VAL A 308 11.32 8.27 6.55
N GLY A 309 10.03 8.00 6.34
CA GLY A 309 8.95 8.93 6.65
C GLY A 309 8.90 9.30 8.13
N THR A 310 8.96 8.30 9.03
CA THR A 310 9.04 8.53 10.47
C THR A 310 10.30 9.30 10.84
N TYR A 311 11.47 8.90 10.32
CA TYR A 311 12.73 9.59 10.60
C TYR A 311 12.68 11.06 10.19
N LEU A 312 12.25 11.37 8.95
CA LEU A 312 12.21 12.74 8.44
C LEU A 312 11.20 13.61 9.21
N GLN A 313 10.05 13.07 9.58
CA GLN A 313 9.10 13.80 10.43
C GLN A 313 9.71 14.05 11.81
N CYS A 314 10.14 13.00 12.52
CA CYS A 314 10.68 13.15 13.87
C CYS A 314 11.90 14.09 13.92
N ALA A 315 12.90 13.91 13.05
CA ALA A 315 14.15 14.67 13.09
C ALA A 315 14.07 16.08 12.48
N LEU A 316 13.12 16.34 11.55
CA LEU A 316 13.05 17.63 10.85
C LEU A 316 11.85 18.51 11.23
N THR A 317 10.76 17.96 11.78
CA THR A 317 9.56 18.74 12.11
C THR A 317 9.30 18.90 13.60
N ILE A 318 9.78 17.98 14.45
CA ILE A 318 9.59 18.03 15.91
C ILE A 318 10.84 18.61 16.60
N ASN A 319 10.63 19.44 17.62
CA ASN A 319 11.71 20.01 18.43
C ASN A 319 12.34 18.99 19.38
N GLY A 320 13.63 19.15 19.70
CA GLY A 320 14.34 18.31 20.67
C GLY A 320 14.65 16.87 20.24
N VAL A 321 14.25 16.43 19.04
CA VAL A 321 14.51 15.04 18.59
C VAL A 321 15.89 14.89 17.96
N GLU A 322 16.76 14.12 18.58
CA GLU A 322 18.03 13.74 17.96
C GLU A 322 17.82 12.79 16.77
N SER A 323 18.71 12.89 15.77
CA SER A 323 18.69 11.96 14.62
C SER A 323 18.82 10.48 15.03
N TYR A 324 19.58 10.17 16.07
CA TYR A 324 19.67 8.79 16.57
C TYR A 324 18.37 8.34 17.24
N GLY A 325 17.75 9.19 18.06
CA GLY A 325 16.42 8.95 18.64
C GLY A 325 15.35 8.69 17.58
N ALA A 326 15.32 9.51 16.53
CA ALA A 326 14.41 9.33 15.40
C ALA A 326 14.60 7.97 14.69
N VAL A 327 15.84 7.51 14.49
CA VAL A 327 16.14 6.19 13.90
C VAL A 327 15.69 5.05 14.84
N VAL A 328 16.01 5.13 16.12
CA VAL A 328 15.61 4.12 17.12
C VAL A 328 14.09 4.03 17.22
N TYR A 329 13.39 5.16 17.26
CA TYR A 329 11.93 5.21 17.26
C TYR A 329 11.33 4.62 15.98
N ALA A 330 11.82 5.03 14.81
CA ALA A 330 11.37 4.51 13.51
C ALA A 330 11.56 2.98 13.40
N SER A 331 12.62 2.43 14.00
CA SER A 331 12.92 1.00 13.95
C SER A 331 11.79 0.11 14.50
N ALA A 332 11.06 0.55 15.53
CA ALA A 332 9.91 -0.18 16.08
C ALA A 332 8.81 -0.39 15.02
N TRP A 333 8.51 0.66 14.25
CA TRP A 333 7.50 0.67 13.21
C TRP A 333 7.94 -0.08 11.95
N VAL A 334 9.22 0.01 11.60
CA VAL A 334 9.81 -0.79 10.51
C VAL A 334 9.76 -2.29 10.85
N MET A 335 10.09 -2.67 12.09
CA MET A 335 9.98 -4.06 12.55
C MET A 335 8.53 -4.55 12.57
N ALA A 336 7.57 -3.71 12.99
CA ALA A 336 6.15 -4.04 12.90
C ALA A 336 5.72 -4.27 11.43
N THR A 337 6.14 -3.39 10.52
CA THR A 337 5.88 -3.50 9.08
C THR A 337 6.47 -4.80 8.50
N LEU A 338 7.72 -5.15 8.86
CA LEU A 338 8.38 -6.38 8.41
C LEU A 338 7.66 -7.64 8.88
N VAL A 339 7.36 -7.74 10.18
CA VAL A 339 6.68 -8.92 10.74
C VAL A 339 5.27 -9.05 10.19
N THR A 340 4.55 -7.94 10.00
CA THR A 340 3.27 -7.94 9.27
C THR A 340 3.42 -8.43 7.83
N GLY A 341 4.45 -7.98 7.09
CA GLY A 341 4.69 -8.44 5.72
C GLY A 341 4.96 -9.95 5.64
N LEU A 342 5.75 -10.48 6.58
CA LEU A 342 6.00 -11.92 6.70
C LEU A 342 4.72 -12.71 7.07
N ALA A 343 3.91 -12.21 8.01
CA ALA A 343 2.65 -12.83 8.39
C ALA A 343 1.62 -12.82 7.24
N MET A 344 1.50 -11.70 6.52
CA MET A 344 0.64 -11.58 5.34
C MET A 344 1.12 -12.47 4.19
N LYS A 345 2.44 -12.61 3.99
CA LYS A 345 3.01 -13.56 3.02
C LYS A 345 2.60 -14.99 3.38
N TYR A 346 2.77 -15.39 4.65
CA TYR A 346 2.42 -16.73 5.11
C TYR A 346 0.93 -17.04 4.86
N VAL A 347 0.03 -16.14 5.26
CA VAL A 347 -1.42 -16.29 5.03
C VAL A 347 -1.78 -16.28 3.54
N ALA A 348 -1.01 -15.61 2.67
CA ALA A 348 -1.21 -15.63 1.22
C ALA A 348 -0.70 -16.91 0.52
N THR A 349 -0.01 -17.80 1.26
CA THR A 349 0.60 -19.03 0.73
C THR A 349 0.01 -20.34 1.28
N VAL A 350 -0.83 -20.27 2.32
CA VAL A 350 -1.45 -21.42 3.01
C VAL A 350 -2.91 -21.58 2.60
#